data_AF-A0A8J2RWC7-F1
#
_entry.id   AF-A0A8J2RWC7-F1
#
_cell.length_a   1.000
_cell.length_b   1.000
_cell.length_c   1.000
_cell.angle_alpha   90.00
_cell.angle_beta   90.00
_cell.angle_gamma   90.00
#
_symmetry.space_group_name_H-M   'P 1'
#
loop_
_entity.id
_entity.type
_entity.pdbx_description
1 polymer ?
#
loop_
_entity_poly.entity_id
_entity_poly.type
_entity_poly.pdbx_seq_one_letter_code
_entity_poly.pdbx_strand_id
1 'polypeptide(L)'
;MALRRYQIERFWKRGNQKDQYFRPSQWTVHYNPPGSEVNWMHLKKPRPAWKTLALWLRLAVTYSMYVILMAAPGSIVRWLHLYEESENDGGSIFWKRFVLPTIVSFSTTKLTDWVTGQDQQRRHLTVSQLCLSSLRSICYLNVVLYLIRMLAMKPLPLLLAGIFHSDDFRLECIFFPVHGSFVACCIIVNTMSAILMNHLRMDFIFSYISKWFTSRSEAEVTTFKKTYRIEYDFAANYAELTCNFALTSFFIMIFPVISLVSFIFSILRFLSDRATMTDMYAISQTGHNLLQEPINMALSFAVASPLALLILLEHEHLYLCYQT
;
A
#
# COMPACT_ATOMS: atom_id res chain seq x y z
N MET A 1 2.68 -1.66 35.45
CA MET A 1 1.24 -1.39 35.28
C MET A 1 1.08 0.10 35.01
N ALA A 2 0.61 0.49 33.82
CA ALA A 2 0.42 1.91 33.49
C ALA A 2 -1.07 2.26 33.61
N LEU A 3 -1.42 3.09 34.60
CA LEU A 3 -2.79 3.56 34.81
C LEU A 3 -3.06 4.77 33.91
N ARG A 4 -4.10 4.70 33.06
CA ARG A 4 -4.51 5.84 32.24
C ARG A 4 -5.97 6.18 32.51
N ARG A 5 -6.21 7.45 32.84
CA ARG A 5 -7.54 8.03 32.99
C ARG A 5 -8.07 8.48 31.62
N TYR A 6 -9.20 7.94 31.20
CA TYR A 6 -9.95 8.28 30.01
C TYR A 6 -10.80 9.53 30.30
N GLN A 7 -10.43 10.67 29.71
CA GLN A 7 -11.27 11.87 29.70
C GLN A 7 -11.90 12.02 28.32
N ILE A 8 -12.99 11.30 28.09
CA ILE A 8 -13.96 11.70 27.07
C ILE A 8 -14.89 12.72 27.73
N GLU A 9 -14.65 14.00 27.42
CA GLU A 9 -15.67 15.03 27.45
C GLU A 9 -16.53 14.82 26.18
N ARG A 10 -17.53 13.92 26.23
CA ARG A 10 -18.60 13.87 25.22
C ARG A 10 -19.92 14.29 25.86
N PHE A 11 -20.60 15.11 25.09
CA PHE A 11 -21.78 15.95 25.28
C PHE A 11 -23.07 15.27 25.80
N TRP A 12 -23.01 14.05 26.35
CA TRP A 12 -24.18 13.31 26.83
C TRP A 12 -23.99 12.92 28.31
N LYS A 13 -24.29 13.86 29.21
CA LYS A 13 -24.54 13.55 30.62
C LYS A 13 -25.99 13.15 30.79
N ARG A 14 -26.28 11.85 30.70
CA ARG A 14 -27.48 11.26 31.33
C ARG A 14 -26.97 10.35 32.44
N GLY A 15 -26.82 10.92 33.64
CA GLY A 15 -26.15 10.28 34.77
C GLY A 15 -27.11 9.40 35.57
N ASN A 16 -26.74 8.12 35.74
CA ASN A 16 -27.27 7.27 36.80
C ASN A 16 -26.45 7.55 38.07
N GLN A 17 -27.13 7.84 39.18
CA GLN A 17 -26.55 8.48 40.38
C GLN A 17 -25.65 7.54 41.22
N LYS A 18 -25.55 6.24 40.87
CA LYS A 18 -24.78 5.22 41.61
C LYS A 18 -23.30 5.10 41.20
N ASP A 19 -22.84 5.79 40.15
CA ASP A 19 -21.47 5.66 39.62
C ASP A 19 -20.48 6.72 40.15
N GLN A 20 -20.77 7.34 41.31
CA GLN A 20 -19.95 8.45 41.83
C GLN A 20 -18.66 8.03 42.54
N TYR A 21 -18.56 6.79 43.06
CA TYR A 21 -17.41 6.38 43.88
C TYR A 21 -16.34 5.58 43.14
N PHE A 22 -16.70 4.83 42.09
CA PHE A 22 -15.75 4.08 41.27
C PHE A 22 -16.20 4.12 39.81
N ARG A 23 -15.43 4.76 38.93
CA ARG A 23 -15.70 4.85 37.50
C ARG A 23 -14.73 3.94 36.73
N PRO A 24 -14.95 2.62 36.69
CA PRO A 24 -14.07 1.69 35.98
C PRO A 24 -13.99 2.01 34.48
N SER A 25 -15.05 2.59 33.90
CA SER A 25 -15.07 3.08 32.52
C SER A 25 -14.06 4.21 32.23
N GLN A 26 -13.57 4.91 33.27
CA GLN A 26 -12.54 5.93 33.13
C GLN A 26 -11.13 5.35 33.18
N TRP A 27 -10.95 4.07 33.46
CA TRP A 27 -9.63 3.46 33.63
C TRP A 27 -9.48 2.26 32.71
N THR A 28 -8.61 2.40 31.71
CA THR A 28 -8.21 1.29 30.86
C THR A 28 -6.87 0.78 31.34
N VAL A 29 -6.84 -0.47 31.80
CA VAL A 29 -5.61 -1.14 32.24
C VAL A 29 -5.14 -2.06 31.12
N HIS A 30 -3.90 -1.88 30.68
CA HIS A 30 -3.26 -2.77 29.73
C HIS A 30 -1.92 -3.22 30.29
N TYR A 31 -1.50 -4.43 29.92
CA TYR A 31 -0.15 -4.90 30.20
C TYR A 31 0.85 -3.99 29.48
N ASN A 32 1.90 -3.57 30.18
CA ASN A 32 2.88 -2.67 29.57
C ASN A 32 3.79 -3.48 28.66
N PRO A 33 3.87 -3.19 27.36
CA PRO A 33 4.84 -3.84 26.48
C PRO A 33 6.27 -3.49 26.93
N PRO A 34 7.28 -4.26 26.47
CA PRO A 34 8.68 -3.95 26.73
C PRO A 34 9.03 -2.53 26.27
N GLY A 35 10.02 -1.91 26.93
CA GLY A 35 10.36 -0.49 26.69
C GLY A 35 10.79 -0.16 25.25
N SER A 36 11.25 -1.17 24.50
CA SER A 36 11.58 -1.06 23.07
C SER A 36 10.36 -0.96 22.16
N GLU A 37 9.20 -1.49 22.58
CA GLU A 37 7.96 -1.44 21.80
C GLU A 37 7.13 -0.17 22.05
N VAL A 38 7.45 0.60 23.09
CA VAL A 38 6.70 1.81 23.46
C VAL A 38 7.12 2.98 22.57
N ASN A 39 6.15 3.61 21.90
CA ASN A 39 6.40 4.85 21.17
C ASN A 39 6.40 6.06 22.12
N TRP A 40 7.57 6.38 22.65
CA TRP A 40 7.77 7.46 23.62
C TRP A 40 7.34 8.83 23.10
N MET A 41 7.48 9.09 21.80
CA MET A 41 7.11 10.38 21.19
C MET A 41 5.60 10.64 21.27
N HIS A 42 4.78 9.59 21.15
CA HIS A 42 3.32 9.70 21.09
C HIS A 42 2.61 9.41 22.43
N LEU A 43 3.40 9.21 23.49
CA LEU A 43 2.90 8.83 24.81
C LEU A 43 2.18 10.00 25.54
N LYS A 44 2.62 11.25 25.36
CA LYS A 44 2.13 12.42 26.12
C LYS A 44 0.78 12.98 25.63
N LYS A 45 -0.10 13.25 26.61
CA LYS A 45 -1.44 13.90 26.64
C LYS A 45 -2.48 13.47 25.57
N PRO A 46 -3.78 13.36 25.92
CA PRO A 46 -4.84 13.21 24.93
C PRO A 46 -4.88 14.44 24.01
N ARG A 47 -4.87 14.21 22.69
CA ARG A 47 -5.11 15.29 21.71
C ARG A 47 -6.60 15.69 21.81
N PRO A 48 -6.94 16.98 21.81
CA PRO A 48 -8.33 17.43 21.77
C PRO A 48 -9.01 16.94 20.49
N ALA A 49 -10.31 16.63 20.56
CA ALA A 49 -11.06 16.02 19.46
C ALA A 49 -10.96 16.80 18.14
N TRP A 50 -10.97 18.14 18.20
CA TRP A 50 -10.78 19.02 17.04
C TRP A 50 -9.45 18.83 16.31
N LYS A 51 -8.35 18.64 17.04
CA LYS A 51 -7.04 18.36 16.42
C LYS A 51 -7.01 16.98 15.77
N THR A 52 -7.70 16.01 16.37
CA THR A 52 -7.86 14.67 15.78
C THR A 52 -8.71 14.73 14.51
N LEU A 53 -9.81 15.49 14.50
CA LEU A 53 -10.63 15.72 13.32
C LEU A 53 -9.84 16.38 12.20
N ALA A 54 -9.09 17.45 12.51
CA ALA A 54 -8.25 18.15 11.54
C ALA A 54 -7.16 17.24 10.94
N LEU A 55 -6.61 16.31 11.73
CA LEU A 55 -5.68 15.29 11.24
C LEU A 55 -6.36 14.36 10.24
N TRP A 56 -7.54 13.82 10.57
CA TRP A 56 -8.30 12.95 9.67
C TRP A 56 -8.66 13.64 8.36
N LEU A 57 -9.04 14.92 8.41
CA LEU A 57 -9.32 15.71 7.22
C LEU A 57 -8.07 15.87 6.34
N ARG A 58 -6.93 16.21 6.94
CA ARG A 58 -5.66 16.33 6.20
C ARG A 58 -5.27 15.02 5.53
N LEU A 59 -5.37 13.91 6.25
CA LEU A 59 -5.12 12.58 5.69
C LEU A 59 -6.08 12.29 4.53
N ALA A 60 -7.39 12.50 4.72
CA ALA A 60 -8.36 12.27 3.66
C ALA A 60 -8.04 13.06 2.37
N VAL A 61 -7.65 14.33 2.52
CA VAL A 61 -7.24 15.19 1.39
C VAL A 61 -5.96 14.66 0.73
N THR A 62 -4.93 14.29 1.50
CA THR A 62 -3.67 13.77 0.93
C THR A 62 -3.88 12.45 0.18
N TYR A 63 -4.66 11.53 0.76
CA TYR A 63 -4.98 10.24 0.11
C TYR A 63 -5.83 10.45 -1.15
N SER A 64 -6.84 11.33 -1.10
CA SER A 64 -7.67 11.64 -2.27
C SER A 64 -6.87 12.28 -3.40
N MET A 65 -6.03 13.28 -3.09
CA MET A 65 -5.16 13.93 -4.07
C MET A 65 -4.19 12.93 -4.70
N TYR A 66 -3.59 12.06 -3.89
CA TYR A 66 -2.70 10.99 -4.38
C TYR A 66 -3.41 10.06 -5.36
N VAL A 67 -4.62 9.60 -5.02
CA VAL A 67 -5.41 8.72 -5.88
C VAL A 67 -5.75 9.40 -7.21
N ILE A 68 -6.15 10.68 -7.19
CA ILE A 68 -6.45 11.45 -8.40
C ILE A 68 -5.19 11.61 -9.27
N LEU A 69 -4.05 11.95 -8.66
CA LEU A 69 -2.78 12.11 -9.37
C LEU A 69 -2.35 10.80 -10.05
N MET A 70 -2.55 9.66 -9.39
CA MET A 70 -2.21 8.35 -9.93
C MET A 70 -3.26 7.76 -10.89
N ALA A 71 -4.50 8.27 -10.87
CA ALA A 71 -5.50 7.97 -11.89
C ALA A 71 -5.22 8.73 -13.21
N ALA A 72 -4.66 9.94 -13.10
CA ALA A 72 -4.39 10.84 -14.21
C ALA A 72 -3.31 10.43 -15.24
N PRO A 73 -2.32 9.52 -15.01
CA PRO A 73 -1.25 9.28 -15.98
C PRO A 73 -1.74 8.76 -17.32
N GLY A 74 -2.87 8.01 -17.36
CA GLY A 74 -3.48 7.58 -18.62
C GLY A 74 -3.95 8.75 -19.49
N SER A 75 -4.41 9.83 -18.85
CA SER A 75 -4.72 11.09 -19.53
C SER A 75 -3.47 11.89 -19.87
N ILE A 76 -2.48 11.98 -18.97
CA ILE A 76 -1.27 12.79 -19.17
C ILE A 76 -0.38 12.21 -20.30
N VAL A 77 -0.24 10.88 -20.39
CA VAL A 77 0.49 10.22 -21.48
C VAL A 77 -0.20 10.43 -22.83
N ARG A 78 -1.54 10.49 -22.84
CA ARG A 78 -2.34 10.80 -24.02
C ARG A 78 -2.28 12.28 -24.40
N TRP A 79 -2.24 13.19 -23.42
CA TRP A 79 -2.02 14.63 -23.59
C TRP A 79 -0.61 14.97 -24.09
N LEU A 80 0.40 14.19 -23.70
CA LEU A 80 1.80 14.38 -24.12
C LEU A 80 2.08 13.96 -25.57
N HIS A 81 1.07 13.56 -26.37
CA HIS A 81 1.25 13.06 -27.74
C HIS A 81 2.35 11.96 -27.89
N LEU A 82 2.69 11.25 -26.81
CA LEU A 82 3.65 10.14 -26.85
C LEU A 82 3.08 8.89 -27.57
N TYR A 83 1.79 8.93 -27.90
CA TYR A 83 1.07 7.95 -28.71
C TYR A 83 0.70 8.55 -30.08
N GLU A 84 1.52 9.43 -30.66
CA GLU A 84 1.55 9.52 -32.11
C GLU A 84 2.36 8.34 -32.64
N GLU A 85 1.66 7.53 -33.43
CA GLU A 85 2.14 6.39 -34.21
C GLU A 85 3.06 6.91 -35.34
N SER A 86 4.20 7.51 -34.99
CA SER A 86 5.24 7.79 -35.97
C SER A 86 6.06 6.51 -36.14
N GLU A 87 5.76 5.78 -37.21
CA GLU A 87 6.22 4.44 -37.60
C GLU A 87 7.74 4.22 -37.67
N ASN A 88 8.60 5.20 -37.34
CA ASN A 88 10.00 5.16 -37.76
C ASN A 88 11.04 5.59 -36.72
N ASP A 89 10.88 5.23 -35.44
CA ASP A 89 11.98 5.46 -34.48
C ASP A 89 12.16 4.28 -33.52
N GLY A 90 13.08 3.36 -33.88
CA GLY A 90 13.41 2.17 -33.10
C GLY A 90 13.94 2.47 -31.69
N GLY A 91 14.40 3.71 -31.45
CA GLY A 91 14.76 4.18 -30.11
C GLY A 91 13.55 4.40 -29.21
N SER A 92 12.36 4.67 -29.75
CA SER A 92 11.18 5.04 -28.96
C SER A 92 10.54 3.86 -28.22
N ILE A 93 10.67 2.63 -28.72
CA ILE A 93 10.04 1.43 -28.14
C ILE A 93 10.64 1.11 -26.78
N PHE A 94 11.97 1.18 -26.64
CA PHE A 94 12.65 0.93 -25.37
C PHE A 94 12.21 1.93 -24.28
N TRP A 95 12.19 3.22 -24.63
CA TRP A 95 11.76 4.29 -23.72
C TRP A 95 10.28 4.15 -23.31
N LYS A 96 9.39 3.84 -24.25
CA LYS A 96 7.95 3.70 -24.00
C LYS A 96 7.59 2.41 -23.25
N ARG A 97 8.24 1.28 -23.56
CA ARG A 97 7.90 -0.05 -23.01
C ARG A 97 8.61 -0.35 -21.68
N PHE A 98 9.84 0.12 -21.51
CA PHE A 98 10.66 -0.23 -20.35
C PHE A 98 10.93 0.96 -19.43
N VAL A 99 11.45 2.07 -19.97
CA VAL A 99 11.92 3.18 -19.12
C VAL A 99 10.77 3.91 -18.44
N LEU A 100 9.73 4.28 -19.20
CA LEU A 100 8.60 5.06 -18.69
C LEU A 100 7.81 4.30 -17.59
N PRO A 101 7.43 3.01 -17.77
CA PRO A 101 6.77 2.25 -16.72
C PRO A 101 7.64 2.05 -15.47
N THR A 102 8.97 1.94 -15.63
CA THR A 102 9.90 1.79 -14.51
C THR A 102 10.01 3.08 -13.71
N ILE A 103 10.12 4.24 -14.37
CA ILE A 103 10.13 5.55 -13.70
C ILE A 103 8.81 5.80 -12.98
N VAL A 104 7.68 5.49 -13.62
CA VAL A 104 6.36 5.62 -13.01
C VAL A 104 6.25 4.69 -11.80
N SER A 105 6.66 3.42 -11.91
CA SER A 105 6.66 2.47 -10.80
C SER A 105 7.50 2.99 -9.62
N PHE A 106 8.76 3.38 -9.87
CA PHE A 106 9.64 3.94 -8.85
C PHE A 106 9.04 5.18 -8.17
N SER A 107 8.50 6.10 -8.96
CA SER A 107 7.84 7.30 -8.47
C SER A 107 6.61 6.95 -7.62
N THR A 108 5.83 5.94 -8.03
CA THR A 108 4.67 5.49 -7.28
C THR A 108 5.06 4.91 -5.93
N THR A 109 6.12 4.11 -5.86
CA THR A 109 6.61 3.53 -4.60
C THR A 109 7.06 4.63 -3.63
N LYS A 110 7.87 5.58 -4.10
CA LYS A 110 8.35 6.69 -3.24
C LYS A 110 7.23 7.60 -2.78
N LEU A 111 6.26 7.86 -3.65
CA LEU A 111 5.11 8.68 -3.30
C LEU A 111 4.20 7.94 -2.31
N THR A 112 4.05 6.62 -2.44
CA THR A 112 3.35 5.77 -1.46
C THR A 112 4.02 5.83 -0.10
N ASP A 113 5.35 5.67 -0.03
CA ASP A 113 6.12 5.77 1.22
C ASP A 113 5.93 7.12 1.89
N TRP A 114 5.90 8.21 1.11
CA TRP A 114 5.66 9.55 1.63
C TRP A 114 4.24 9.75 2.18
N VAL A 115 3.23 9.26 1.44
CA VAL A 115 1.82 9.35 1.87
C VAL A 115 1.57 8.52 3.12
N THR A 116 2.11 7.31 3.20
CA THR A 116 1.96 6.45 4.38
C THR A 116 2.84 6.89 5.55
N GLY A 117 3.90 7.65 5.28
CA GLY A 117 4.62 8.42 6.31
C GLY A 117 3.71 9.40 7.06
N GLN A 118 2.70 9.98 6.40
CA GLN A 118 1.72 10.85 7.07
C GLN A 118 0.85 10.07 8.07
N ASP A 119 0.64 8.77 7.86
CA ASP A 119 -0.07 7.93 8.80
C ASP A 119 0.69 7.76 10.12
N GLN A 120 2.00 8.01 10.17
CA GLN A 120 2.76 8.05 11.43
C GLN A 120 2.31 9.15 12.38
N GLN A 121 1.66 10.20 11.87
CA GLN A 121 1.09 11.26 12.69
C GLN A 121 -0.14 10.79 13.48
N ARG A 122 -0.72 9.64 13.12
CA ARG A 122 -1.74 8.97 13.94
C ARG A 122 -1.11 8.52 15.25
N ARG A 123 -1.89 8.66 16.33
CA ARG A 123 -1.39 8.36 17.66
C ARG A 123 -1.38 6.85 17.90
N HIS A 124 -0.25 6.21 17.62
CA HIS A 124 0.03 4.82 18.00
C HIS A 124 0.87 4.79 19.27
N LEU A 125 0.48 3.95 20.23
CA LEU A 125 1.16 3.84 21.52
C LEU A 125 2.32 2.83 21.46
N THR A 126 2.23 1.85 20.57
CA THR A 126 3.28 0.86 20.35
C THR A 126 3.80 0.93 18.92
N VAL A 127 5.07 0.59 18.76
CA VAL A 127 5.76 0.50 17.46
C VAL A 127 5.08 -0.57 16.58
N SER A 128 4.69 -1.71 17.16
CA SER A 128 3.99 -2.77 16.45
C SER A 128 2.64 -2.30 15.86
N GLN A 129 1.87 -1.50 16.62
CA GLN A 129 0.61 -0.93 16.10
C GLN A 129 0.83 0.08 14.98
N LEU A 130 1.89 0.89 15.07
CA LEU A 130 2.28 1.83 14.01
C LEU A 130 2.59 1.07 12.72
N CYS A 131 3.39 0.01 12.83
CA CYS A 131 3.79 -0.84 11.72
C CYS A 131 2.57 -1.51 11.05
N LEU A 132 1.65 -2.07 11.86
CA LEU A 132 0.40 -2.67 11.36
C LEU A 132 -0.52 -1.66 10.67
N SER A 133 -0.63 -0.44 11.20
CA SER A 133 -1.43 0.61 10.57
C SER A 133 -0.85 1.02 9.22
N SER A 134 0.48 1.18 9.15
CA SER A 134 1.19 1.47 7.91
C SER A 134 0.98 0.35 6.89
N LEU A 135 1.14 -0.91 7.30
CA LEU A 135 0.93 -2.08 6.44
C LEU A 135 -0.47 -2.10 5.84
N ARG A 136 -1.52 -1.90 6.66
CA ARG A 136 -2.91 -1.82 6.18
C ARG A 136 -3.08 -0.70 5.17
N SER A 137 -2.57 0.50 5.49
CA SER A 137 -2.69 1.63 4.58
C SER A 137 -1.99 1.39 3.24
N ILE A 138 -0.76 0.89 3.25
CA ILE A 138 0.01 0.63 2.03
C ILE A 138 -0.70 -0.45 1.20
N CYS A 139 -1.17 -1.52 1.85
CA CYS A 139 -1.88 -2.61 1.18
C CYS A 139 -3.17 -2.12 0.50
N TYR A 140 -4.04 -1.42 1.23
CA TYR A 140 -5.30 -0.90 0.66
C TYR A 140 -5.05 0.11 -0.44
N LEU A 141 -4.09 1.02 -0.25
CA LEU A 141 -3.75 2.02 -1.27
C LEU A 141 -3.23 1.35 -2.55
N ASN A 142 -2.35 0.35 -2.43
CA ASN A 142 -1.86 -0.39 -3.60
C ASN A 142 -3.01 -1.13 -4.31
N VAL A 143 -3.88 -1.83 -3.59
CA VAL A 143 -5.05 -2.50 -4.18
C VAL A 143 -5.95 -1.50 -4.93
N VAL A 144 -6.25 -0.36 -4.32
CA VAL A 144 -7.05 0.71 -4.94
C VAL A 144 -6.37 1.25 -6.20
N LEU A 145 -5.06 1.48 -6.17
CA LEU A 145 -4.31 1.92 -7.37
C LEU A 145 -4.36 0.90 -8.50
N TYR A 146 -4.26 -0.40 -8.20
CA TYR A 146 -4.38 -1.44 -9.22
C TYR A 146 -5.78 -1.47 -9.83
N LEU A 147 -6.82 -1.39 -9.00
CA LEU A 147 -8.21 -1.30 -9.48
C LEU A 147 -8.41 -0.07 -10.37
N ILE A 148 -7.89 1.09 -9.96
CA ILE A 148 -7.96 2.33 -10.74
C ILE A 148 -7.19 2.22 -12.04
N ARG A 149 -6.00 1.63 -12.06
CA ARG A 149 -5.21 1.41 -13.29
C ARG A 149 -5.96 0.53 -14.28
N MET A 150 -6.65 -0.50 -13.80
CA MET A 150 -7.50 -1.34 -14.64
C MET A 150 -8.70 -0.57 -15.18
N LEU A 151 -9.33 0.29 -14.36
CA LEU A 151 -10.43 1.15 -14.79
C LEU A 151 -9.97 2.31 -15.71
N ALA A 152 -8.74 2.80 -15.58
CA ALA A 152 -8.27 3.96 -16.34
C ALA A 152 -7.93 3.63 -17.81
N MET A 153 -7.59 2.38 -18.12
CA MET A 153 -7.11 2.00 -19.46
C MET A 153 -8.17 1.97 -20.56
N LYS A 154 -9.47 1.86 -20.24
CA LYS A 154 -10.53 1.80 -21.27
C LYS A 154 -11.74 2.72 -21.02
N PRO A 155 -12.46 2.67 -19.88
CA PRO A 155 -13.71 3.43 -19.74
C PRO A 155 -13.54 4.93 -19.47
N LEU A 156 -12.46 5.38 -18.83
CA LEU A 156 -12.26 6.80 -18.51
C LEU A 156 -12.19 7.74 -19.73
N PRO A 157 -11.40 7.45 -20.78
CA PRO A 157 -11.38 8.30 -21.98
C PRO A 157 -12.69 8.24 -22.79
N LEU A 158 -13.45 7.15 -22.70
CA LEU A 158 -14.76 7.02 -23.36
C LEU A 158 -15.82 7.87 -22.65
N LEU A 159 -15.82 7.85 -21.30
CA LEU A 159 -16.63 8.73 -20.45
C LEU A 159 -16.33 10.21 -20.67
N LEU A 160 -15.04 10.57 -20.80
CA LEU A 160 -14.62 11.96 -21.04
C LEU A 160 -14.88 12.42 -22.49
N ALA A 161 -14.88 11.51 -23.46
CA ALA A 161 -15.17 11.82 -24.86
C ALA A 161 -16.67 12.04 -25.15
N GLY A 162 -17.56 11.72 -24.20
CA GLY A 162 -19.00 11.97 -24.34
C GLY A 162 -19.70 11.09 -25.38
N ILE A 163 -19.03 10.05 -25.90
CA ILE A 163 -19.58 9.11 -26.85
C ILE A 163 -20.24 7.98 -26.04
N PHE A 164 -21.51 8.15 -25.72
CA PHE A 164 -22.29 7.17 -24.97
C PHE A 164 -22.94 6.18 -25.94
N HIS A 165 -22.33 5.00 -26.15
CA HIS A 165 -23.03 3.84 -26.68
C HIS A 165 -23.32 2.86 -25.54
N SER A 166 -24.55 2.38 -25.46
CA SER A 166 -25.04 1.49 -24.39
C SER A 166 -24.30 0.14 -24.32
N ASP A 167 -23.61 -0.26 -25.38
CA ASP A 167 -22.85 -1.50 -25.46
C ASP A 167 -21.44 -1.41 -24.84
N ASP A 168 -20.89 -0.21 -24.63
CA ASP A 168 -19.52 -0.02 -24.10
C ASP A 168 -19.41 -0.21 -22.58
N PHE A 169 -20.54 -0.25 -21.87
CA PHE A 169 -20.60 -0.42 -20.40
C PHE A 169 -20.78 -1.87 -19.94
N ARG A 170 -20.68 -2.87 -20.84
CA ARG A 170 -20.66 -4.28 -20.41
C ARG A 170 -19.41 -4.53 -19.58
N LEU A 171 -19.60 -4.88 -18.31
CA LEU A 171 -18.53 -5.23 -17.37
C LEU A 171 -17.61 -6.36 -17.92
N GLU A 172 -18.14 -7.21 -18.81
CA GLU A 172 -17.40 -8.21 -19.60
C GLU A 172 -16.24 -7.60 -20.42
N CYS A 173 -16.40 -6.39 -20.97
CA CYS A 173 -15.38 -5.71 -21.76
C CYS A 173 -14.31 -5.00 -20.90
N ILE A 174 -14.60 -4.70 -19.63
CA ILE A 174 -13.68 -4.06 -18.68
C ILE A 174 -12.64 -5.08 -18.15
N PHE A 175 -12.98 -6.37 -18.07
CA PHE A 175 -12.09 -7.43 -17.58
C PHE A 175 -11.42 -8.28 -18.68
N PHE A 176 -11.59 -7.91 -19.95
CA PHE A 176 -11.14 -8.71 -21.11
C PHE A 176 -9.60 -8.97 -21.14
N PRO A 177 -9.12 -10.10 -21.71
CA PRO A 177 -7.72 -10.58 -21.74
C PRO A 177 -6.60 -9.59 -22.10
N VAL A 178 -6.92 -8.47 -22.75
CA VAL A 178 -5.94 -7.40 -23.03
C VAL A 178 -5.35 -6.84 -21.72
N HIS A 179 -6.15 -6.77 -20.65
CA HIS A 179 -5.73 -6.28 -19.33
C HIS A 179 -4.86 -7.28 -18.54
N GLY A 180 -5.06 -8.58 -18.75
CA GLY A 180 -4.29 -9.61 -18.05
C GLY A 180 -2.78 -9.53 -18.34
N SER A 181 -2.41 -9.22 -19.58
CA SER A 181 -0.99 -9.04 -19.97
C SER A 181 -0.34 -7.84 -19.27
N PHE A 182 -1.07 -6.73 -19.15
CA PHE A 182 -0.61 -5.53 -18.45
C PHE A 182 -0.44 -5.79 -16.95
N VAL A 183 -1.42 -6.45 -16.32
CA VAL A 183 -1.34 -6.82 -14.90
C VAL A 183 -0.15 -7.74 -14.64
N ALA A 184 0.07 -8.75 -15.49
CA ALA A 184 1.24 -9.63 -15.37
C ALA A 184 2.55 -8.84 -15.49
N CYS A 185 2.69 -7.94 -16.46
CA CYS A 185 3.87 -7.08 -16.58
C CYS A 185 4.05 -6.18 -15.36
N CYS A 186 2.98 -5.60 -14.81
CA CYS A 186 3.06 -4.80 -13.58
C CYS A 186 3.53 -5.61 -12.38
N ILE A 187 3.02 -6.84 -12.20
CA ILE A 187 3.47 -7.73 -11.11
C ILE A 187 4.96 -8.04 -11.27
N ILE A 188 5.40 -8.38 -12.49
CA ILE A 188 6.81 -8.65 -12.80
C ILE A 188 7.69 -7.43 -12.46
N VAL A 189 7.34 -6.26 -13.02
CA VAL A 189 8.14 -5.03 -12.87
C VAL A 189 8.19 -4.60 -11.40
N ASN A 190 7.06 -4.64 -10.69
CA ASN A 190 7.04 -4.26 -9.29
C ASN A 190 7.86 -5.23 -8.43
N THR A 191 7.70 -6.54 -8.64
CA THR A 191 8.45 -7.56 -7.88
C THR A 191 9.96 -7.46 -8.15
N MET A 192 10.36 -7.29 -9.42
CA MET A 192 11.77 -7.11 -9.79
C MET A 192 12.35 -5.80 -9.26
N SER A 193 11.60 -4.70 -9.37
CA SER A 193 11.99 -3.42 -8.81
C SER A 193 12.17 -3.51 -7.29
N ALA A 194 11.31 -4.24 -6.59
CA ALA A 194 11.39 -4.40 -5.15
C ALA A 194 12.56 -5.29 -4.71
N ILE A 195 12.82 -6.39 -5.43
CA ILE A 195 14.03 -7.22 -5.23
C ILE A 195 15.28 -6.34 -5.44
N LEU A 196 15.31 -5.57 -6.53
CA LEU A 196 16.43 -4.71 -6.86
C LEU A 196 16.64 -3.62 -5.79
N MET A 197 15.56 -3.00 -5.30
CA MET A 197 15.61 -1.99 -4.24
C MET A 197 16.17 -2.56 -2.95
N ASN A 198 15.76 -3.78 -2.59
CA ASN A 198 16.18 -4.46 -1.38
C ASN A 198 17.67 -4.83 -1.43
N HIS A 199 18.14 -5.38 -2.55
CA HIS A 199 19.53 -5.75 -2.75
C HIS A 199 20.48 -4.54 -2.89
N LEU A 200 20.12 -3.56 -3.72
CA LEU A 200 20.97 -2.38 -3.94
C LEU A 200 20.96 -1.44 -2.73
N ARG A 201 19.93 -1.51 -1.87
CA ARG A 201 19.69 -0.56 -0.79
C ARG A 201 19.77 0.88 -1.27
N MET A 202 19.07 1.19 -2.34
CA MET A 202 19.09 2.53 -2.93
C MET A 202 18.76 3.60 -1.89
N ASP A 203 17.85 3.30 -0.94
CA ASP A 203 17.51 4.21 0.16
C ASP A 203 18.66 4.47 1.14
N PHE A 204 19.48 3.45 1.42
CA PHE A 204 20.71 3.62 2.21
C PHE A 204 21.70 4.50 1.46
N ILE A 205 21.96 4.16 0.20
CA ILE A 205 22.96 4.86 -0.63
C ILE A 205 22.55 6.32 -0.82
N PHE A 206 21.27 6.57 -1.11
CA PHE A 206 20.75 7.91 -1.28
C PHE A 206 20.85 8.75 0.00
N SER A 207 20.42 8.20 1.14
CA SER A 207 20.53 8.88 2.44
C SER A 207 21.99 9.09 2.84
N TYR A 208 22.85 8.12 2.54
CA TYR A 208 24.28 8.22 2.76
C TYR A 208 24.92 9.33 1.93
N ILE A 209 24.62 9.40 0.63
CA ILE A 209 25.12 10.44 -0.28
C ILE A 209 24.60 11.81 0.16
N SER A 210 23.30 11.94 0.44
CA SER A 210 22.71 13.18 0.94
C SER A 210 23.37 13.64 2.24
N LYS A 211 23.61 12.70 3.17
CA LYS A 211 24.30 12.99 4.41
C LYS A 211 25.76 13.34 4.18
N TRP A 212 26.43 12.70 3.23
CA TRP A 212 27.82 13.01 2.85
C TRP A 212 27.96 14.44 2.34
N PHE A 213 27.02 14.92 1.51
CA PHE A 213 26.97 16.31 1.08
C PHE A 213 26.68 17.31 2.21
N THR A 214 25.97 16.88 3.26
CA THR A 214 25.57 17.76 4.38
C THR A 214 26.52 17.67 5.57
N SER A 215 27.31 16.60 5.68
CA SER A 215 28.12 16.30 6.86
C SER A 215 29.33 17.22 6.93
N ARG A 216 29.55 17.79 8.12
CA ARG A 216 30.69 18.69 8.37
C ARG A 216 31.87 17.99 9.05
N SER A 217 31.67 16.76 9.55
CA SER A 217 32.67 16.00 10.30
C SER A 217 32.60 14.50 10.02
N GLU A 218 33.74 13.81 10.00
CA GLU A 218 33.84 12.35 9.86
C GLU A 218 33.18 11.59 11.03
N ALA A 219 33.15 12.20 12.23
CA ALA A 219 32.48 11.63 13.40
C ALA A 219 30.95 11.53 13.20
N GLU A 220 30.38 12.46 12.43
CA GLU A 220 28.95 12.43 12.09
C GLU A 220 28.65 11.29 11.12
N VAL A 221 29.53 11.06 10.14
CA VAL A 221 29.41 9.97 9.16
C VAL A 221 29.54 8.60 9.84
N THR A 222 30.50 8.44 10.76
CA THR A 222 30.69 7.18 11.49
C THR A 222 29.55 6.89 12.46
N THR A 223 29.06 7.90 13.18
CA THR A 223 27.88 7.78 14.04
C THR A 223 26.62 7.47 13.21
N PHE A 224 26.47 8.11 12.05
CA PHE A 224 25.38 7.83 11.12
C PHE A 224 25.44 6.38 10.64
N LYS A 225 26.60 5.89 10.17
CA LYS A 225 26.76 4.48 9.75
C LYS A 225 26.39 3.48 10.86
N LYS A 226 26.75 3.77 12.11
CA LYS A 226 26.44 2.91 13.27
C LYS A 226 24.96 2.96 13.67
N THR A 227 24.36 4.14 13.61
CA THR A 227 22.96 4.38 13.99
C THR A 227 22.00 3.92 12.90
N TYR A 228 22.40 4.04 11.64
CA TYR A 228 21.63 3.66 10.46
C TYR A 228 21.74 2.16 10.16
N ARG A 229 21.83 1.30 11.19
CA ARG A 229 21.47 -0.11 11.01
C ARG A 229 19.97 -0.13 10.69
N ILE A 230 19.67 -0.17 9.40
CA ILE A 230 18.31 -0.05 8.87
C ILE A 230 17.45 -1.11 9.53
N GLU A 231 16.46 -0.65 10.29
CA GLU A 231 15.37 -1.51 10.72
C GLU A 231 14.65 -1.98 9.46
N TYR A 232 14.44 -3.30 9.36
CA TYR A 232 13.71 -3.88 8.24
C TYR A 232 12.32 -3.23 8.16
N ASP A 233 12.00 -2.63 7.01
CA ASP A 233 10.66 -2.08 6.78
C ASP A 233 9.67 -3.21 6.56
N PHE A 234 9.12 -3.69 7.67
CA PHE A 234 8.11 -4.72 7.68
C PHE A 234 6.83 -4.27 6.95
N ALA A 235 6.42 -3.01 7.10
CA ALA A 235 5.14 -2.54 6.60
C ALA A 235 5.11 -2.52 5.07
N ALA A 236 6.13 -1.93 4.44
CA ALA A 236 6.18 -1.81 2.98
C ALA A 236 6.35 -3.17 2.30
N ASN A 237 7.31 -4.00 2.76
CA ASN A 237 7.57 -5.30 2.15
C ASN A 237 6.37 -6.25 2.29
N TYR A 238 5.81 -6.42 3.50
CA TYR A 238 4.68 -7.31 3.68
C TYR A 238 3.40 -6.79 3.00
N ALA A 239 3.19 -5.47 2.92
CA ALA A 239 2.06 -4.91 2.18
C ALA A 239 2.16 -5.24 0.68
N GLU A 240 3.35 -5.16 0.10
CA GLU A 240 3.59 -5.53 -1.30
C GLU A 240 3.34 -7.02 -1.53
N LEU A 241 3.90 -7.91 -0.70
CA LEU A 241 3.66 -9.35 -0.78
C LEU A 241 2.17 -9.68 -0.66
N THR A 242 1.48 -9.08 0.32
CA THR A 242 0.04 -9.30 0.54
C THR A 242 -0.78 -8.79 -0.65
N CYS A 243 -0.40 -7.65 -1.24
CA CYS A 243 -1.07 -7.09 -2.41
C CYS A 243 -0.87 -7.96 -3.66
N ASN A 244 0.36 -8.43 -3.92
CA ASN A 244 0.66 -9.31 -5.05
C ASN A 244 -0.08 -10.66 -4.90
N PHE A 245 -0.15 -11.19 -3.68
CA PHE A 245 -0.95 -12.36 -3.36
C PHE A 245 -2.44 -12.13 -3.63
N ALA A 246 -2.99 -11.00 -3.17
CA ALA A 246 -4.39 -10.63 -3.41
C ALA A 246 -4.70 -10.57 -4.92
N LEU A 247 -3.88 -9.85 -5.70
CA LEU A 247 -4.04 -9.76 -7.15
C LEU A 247 -3.98 -11.13 -7.82
N THR A 248 -3.00 -11.94 -7.45
CA THR A 248 -2.86 -13.30 -7.99
C THR A 248 -4.10 -14.14 -7.66
N SER A 249 -4.62 -14.03 -6.45
CA SER A 249 -5.85 -14.72 -6.03
C SER A 249 -7.07 -14.26 -6.82
N PHE A 250 -7.19 -12.98 -7.19
CA PHE A 250 -8.26 -12.51 -8.09
C PHE A 250 -8.11 -13.06 -9.51
N PHE A 251 -6.90 -13.08 -10.05
CA PHE A 251 -6.67 -13.44 -11.45
C PHE A 251 -6.46 -14.93 -11.71
N ILE A 252 -6.18 -15.75 -10.69
CA ILE A 252 -5.91 -17.19 -10.87
C ILE A 252 -7.06 -17.93 -11.56
N MET A 253 -8.30 -17.56 -11.24
CA MET A 253 -9.50 -18.19 -11.80
C MET A 253 -9.80 -17.72 -13.23
N ILE A 254 -9.43 -16.48 -13.58
CA ILE A 254 -9.69 -15.90 -14.90
C ILE A 254 -8.55 -16.26 -15.89
N PHE A 255 -7.30 -16.13 -15.46
CA PHE A 255 -6.10 -16.30 -16.28
C PHE A 255 -5.02 -17.11 -15.55
N PRO A 256 -5.01 -18.45 -15.67
CA PRO A 256 -4.08 -19.31 -14.93
C PRO A 256 -2.60 -19.07 -15.28
N VAL A 257 -2.32 -18.58 -16.50
CA VAL A 257 -0.95 -18.24 -16.95
C VAL A 257 -0.34 -17.13 -16.08
N ILE A 258 -1.13 -16.13 -15.66
CA ILE A 258 -0.66 -15.04 -14.81
C ILE A 258 -0.25 -15.58 -13.44
N SER A 259 -0.99 -16.56 -12.93
CA SER A 259 -0.69 -17.21 -11.64
C SER A 259 0.64 -17.93 -11.67
N LEU A 260 0.97 -18.64 -12.76
CA LEU A 260 2.26 -19.33 -12.89
C LEU A 260 3.43 -18.34 -12.84
N VAL A 261 3.31 -17.23 -13.56
CA VAL A 261 4.32 -16.17 -13.56
C VAL A 261 4.45 -15.59 -12.15
N SER A 262 3.34 -15.17 -11.53
CA SER A 262 3.35 -14.59 -10.18
C SER A 262 3.97 -15.54 -9.14
N PHE A 263 3.72 -16.84 -9.26
CA PHE A 263 4.30 -17.85 -8.38
C PHE A 263 5.83 -17.92 -8.51
N ILE A 264 6.37 -17.93 -9.74
CA ILE A 264 7.82 -17.92 -9.99
C ILE A 264 8.47 -16.66 -9.38
N PHE A 265 7.88 -15.49 -9.60
CA PHE A 265 8.39 -14.23 -9.06
C PHE A 265 8.27 -14.15 -7.53
N SER A 266 7.25 -14.78 -6.95
CA SER A 266 7.10 -14.90 -5.49
C SER A 266 8.18 -15.78 -4.86
N ILE A 267 8.55 -16.90 -5.52
CA ILE A 267 9.68 -17.74 -5.08
C ILE A 267 10.99 -16.95 -5.14
N LEU A 268 11.23 -16.23 -6.24
CA LEU A 268 12.43 -15.38 -6.40
C LEU A 268 12.50 -14.33 -5.28
N ARG A 269 11.38 -13.66 -4.99
CA ARG A 269 11.31 -12.69 -3.89
C ARG A 269 11.57 -13.33 -2.53
N PHE A 270 10.99 -14.51 -2.27
CA PHE A 270 11.23 -15.25 -1.03
C PHE A 270 12.72 -15.60 -0.83
N LEU A 271 13.39 -16.09 -1.86
CA LEU A 271 14.83 -16.42 -1.78
C LEU A 271 15.69 -15.18 -1.56
N SER A 272 15.38 -14.09 -2.25
CA SER A 272 16.05 -12.79 -2.11
C SER A 272 15.89 -12.21 -0.70
N ASP A 273 14.67 -12.20 -0.19
CA ASP A 273 14.37 -11.66 1.14
C ASP A 273 15.02 -12.52 2.23
N ARG A 274 15.01 -13.85 2.09
CA ARG A 274 15.70 -14.76 3.01
C ARG A 274 17.20 -14.48 3.07
N ALA A 275 17.87 -14.37 1.93
CA ALA A 275 19.30 -14.06 1.87
C ALA A 275 19.62 -12.70 2.51
N THR A 276 18.75 -11.70 2.29
CA THR A 276 18.94 -10.37 2.86
C THR A 276 18.71 -10.36 4.37
N MET A 277 17.72 -11.10 4.88
CA MET A 277 17.44 -11.23 6.31
C MET A 277 18.53 -11.94 7.09
N THR A 278 19.18 -12.96 6.52
CA THR A 278 20.25 -13.69 7.23
C THR A 278 21.52 -12.87 7.41
N ASP A 279 21.86 -12.06 6.41
CA ASP A 279 23.19 -11.46 6.34
C ASP A 279 23.22 -10.03 6.90
N MET A 280 22.08 -9.32 6.89
CA MET A 280 22.11 -7.86 6.89
C MET A 280 21.22 -7.17 7.92
N TYR A 281 20.05 -7.73 8.21
CA TYR A 281 19.09 -7.10 9.12
C TYR A 281 19.36 -7.48 10.56
N ALA A 282 19.19 -6.50 11.46
CA ALA A 282 19.21 -6.77 12.89
C ALA A 282 17.95 -7.53 13.31
N ILE A 283 18.06 -8.36 14.35
CA ILE A 283 16.92 -9.07 14.93
C ILE A 283 15.90 -8.04 15.43
N SER A 284 14.72 -8.01 14.81
CA SER A 284 13.64 -7.13 15.24
C SER A 284 13.10 -7.59 16.60
N GLN A 285 12.92 -6.69 17.55
CA GLN A 285 12.40 -6.99 18.89
C GLN A 285 10.85 -6.93 18.96
N THR A 286 10.17 -7.13 17.84
CA THR A 286 8.72 -6.91 17.72
C THR A 286 7.92 -8.17 18.09
N GLY A 287 6.76 -7.99 18.72
CA GLY A 287 5.90 -9.07 19.19
C GLY A 287 5.25 -9.93 18.09
N HIS A 288 4.94 -11.19 18.43
CA HIS A 288 4.42 -12.24 17.55
C HIS A 288 3.11 -11.87 16.81
N ASN A 289 2.31 -10.94 17.35
CA ASN A 289 1.05 -10.50 16.74
C ASN A 289 1.25 -9.78 15.39
N LEU A 290 2.47 -9.32 15.09
CA LEU A 290 2.79 -8.63 13.84
C LEU A 290 2.58 -9.54 12.61
N LEU A 291 2.87 -10.84 12.74
CA LEU A 291 2.76 -11.83 11.66
C LEU A 291 1.32 -12.27 11.39
N GLN A 292 0.46 -12.26 12.41
CA GLN A 292 -0.93 -12.73 12.28
C GLN A 292 -1.78 -11.84 11.36
N GLU A 293 -1.50 -10.54 11.35
CA GLU A 293 -2.30 -9.55 10.63
C GLU A 293 -2.17 -9.65 9.11
N PRO A 294 -0.96 -9.70 8.50
CA PRO A 294 -0.80 -9.97 7.08
C PRO A 294 -1.45 -11.28 6.64
N ILE A 295 -1.33 -12.34 7.46
CA ILE A 295 -1.94 -13.64 7.17
C ILE A 295 -3.47 -13.51 7.13
N ASN A 296 -4.06 -12.82 8.12
CA ASN A 296 -5.50 -12.59 8.14
C ASN A 296 -5.98 -11.76 6.94
N MET A 297 -5.22 -10.75 6.53
CA MET A 297 -5.51 -9.98 5.31
C MET A 297 -5.42 -10.85 4.05
N ALA A 298 -4.35 -11.64 3.90
CA ALA A 298 -4.18 -12.56 2.79
C ALA A 298 -5.33 -13.57 2.71
N LEU A 299 -5.73 -14.15 3.84
CA LEU A 299 -6.90 -15.05 3.94
C LEU A 299 -8.19 -14.32 3.53
N SER A 300 -8.39 -13.08 3.99
CA SER A 300 -9.57 -12.31 3.60
C SER A 300 -9.64 -12.04 2.10
N PHE A 301 -8.51 -11.74 1.44
CA PHE A 301 -8.46 -11.57 -0.02
C PHE A 301 -8.67 -12.89 -0.75
N ALA A 302 -8.12 -13.99 -0.24
CA ALA A 302 -8.30 -15.32 -0.81
C ALA A 302 -9.76 -15.78 -0.78
N VAL A 303 -10.52 -15.40 0.26
CA VAL A 303 -11.96 -15.68 0.36
C VAL A 303 -12.79 -14.68 -0.46
N ALA A 304 -12.40 -13.41 -0.49
CA ALA A 304 -13.12 -12.37 -1.24
C ALA A 304 -13.04 -12.58 -2.76
N SER A 305 -11.92 -13.10 -3.27
CA SER A 305 -11.72 -13.36 -4.70
C SER A 305 -12.81 -14.26 -5.32
N PRO A 306 -13.02 -15.52 -4.86
CA PRO A 306 -14.04 -16.40 -5.42
C PRO A 306 -15.46 -15.86 -5.22
N LEU A 307 -15.73 -15.12 -4.14
CA LEU A 307 -17.02 -14.47 -3.92
C LEU A 307 -17.29 -13.37 -4.96
N ALA A 308 -16.30 -12.53 -5.25
CA ALA A 308 -16.41 -11.51 -6.28
C ALA A 308 -16.65 -12.13 -7.67
N LEU A 309 -15.99 -13.27 -7.93
CA LEU A 309 -16.12 -13.99 -9.19
C LEU A 309 -17.48 -14.69 -9.32
N LEU A 310 -18.01 -15.26 -8.24
CA LEU A 310 -19.38 -15.78 -8.20
C LEU A 310 -20.42 -14.70 -8.51
N ILE A 311 -20.26 -13.49 -7.95
CA ILE A 311 -21.16 -12.37 -8.25
C ILE A 311 -21.06 -11.94 -9.72
N LEU A 312 -19.85 -11.95 -10.29
CA LEU A 312 -19.63 -11.66 -11.72
C LEU A 312 -20.29 -12.72 -12.62
N LEU A 313 -20.14 -14.01 -12.30
CA LEU A 313 -20.75 -15.14 -13.00
C LEU A 313 -22.28 -15.17 -12.87
N GLU A 314 -22.82 -14.85 -11.69
CA GLU A 314 -24.27 -14.80 -11.45
C GLU A 314 -24.92 -13.66 -12.26
N HIS A 315 -24.20 -12.55 -12.44
CA HIS A 315 -24.62 -11.50 -13.37
C HIS A 315 -24.60 -11.97 -14.83
N GLU A 316 -23.59 -12.73 -15.27
CA GLU A 316 -23.53 -13.33 -16.62
C GLU A 316 -24.74 -14.23 -16.91
N HIS A 317 -25.15 -15.08 -15.96
CA HIS A 317 -26.32 -15.96 -16.12
C HIS A 317 -27.65 -15.19 -16.22
N LEU A 318 -27.77 -14.03 -15.56
CA LEU A 318 -28.96 -13.17 -15.66
C LEU A 318 -29.08 -12.47 -17.02
N TYR A 319 -27.97 -12.17 -17.69
CA TYR A 319 -27.98 -11.54 -19.02
C TYR A 319 -28.19 -12.53 -20.17
N LEU A 320 -27.76 -13.79 -20.03
CA LEU A 320 -28.05 -14.85 -21.01
C LEU A 320 -29.53 -15.28 -21.06
N CYS A 321 -30.33 -14.99 -20.01
CA CYS A 321 -31.78 -15.25 -20.02
C CYS A 321 -32.64 -14.12 -20.63
N TYR A 322 -32.07 -12.95 -20.94
CA TYR A 322 -32.83 -11.83 -21.52
C TYR A 322 -32.67 -11.73 -23.05
N GLN A 323 -32.03 -12.72 -23.68
CA GLN A 323 -31.72 -12.72 -25.11
C GLN A 323 -32.21 -13.98 -25.84
N THR A 324 -33.24 -14.66 -25.30
CA THR A 324 -34.06 -15.64 -26.03
C THR A 324 -35.40 -15.05 -26.43
#